data_AF-A0A914BJ50-F1
#
_entry.id   AF-A0A914BJ50-F1
#
_cell.length_a   1.000
_cell.length_b   1.000
_cell.length_c   1.000
_cell.angle_alpha   90.00
_cell.angle_beta   90.00
_cell.angle_gamma   90.00
#
_symmetry.space_group_name_H-M   'P 1'
#
loop_
_entity.id
_entity.type
_entity.pdbx_description
1 polymer ?
#
loop_
_entity_poly.entity_id
_entity_poly.type
_entity_poly.pdbx_seq_one_letter_code
_entity_poly.pdbx_strand_id
1 'polypeptide(L)'
;MATHLPKHTTMSPHLTLLGLVLAAGLATALKKGEVLDMTYKYDNVTTLGWPGSTPFELTILQRGPTPSTPWLEGNKFCTAEHFGTHMDAPAHAAKGKWRVDQIPARNLVGPAVRVDVSAKAAANADYQLSPADLTDWVSANGPIPDGALLFVYTGYGAHWTNRLAYYGYAGEDDYLDADGNSLLHFPGISEAAATWLVSNTQVSGVGIDSASLESGQSQVDFAVHEVLLKENIFGMENVANVDLLPTTGATAYALPMKIGDGSGGPVRIVAVLTENADGGSNRLRVDYAALLVVGISIIMKAIL
;
A
#
# COMPACT_ATOMS: atom_id res chain seq x y z
N MET A 1 -16.71 -47.45 -55.17
CA MET A 1 -17.62 -46.30 -55.37
C MET A 1 -16.77 -45.05 -55.27
N ALA A 2 -16.65 -44.35 -56.38
CA ALA A 2 -15.77 -43.20 -56.54
C ALA A 2 -16.58 -41.90 -56.54
N THR A 3 -15.84 -40.81 -56.40
CA THR A 3 -16.09 -39.45 -56.90
C THR A 3 -16.90 -38.45 -56.06
N HIS A 4 -16.16 -37.39 -55.71
CA HIS A 4 -16.44 -35.97 -55.94
C HIS A 4 -17.36 -35.16 -55.02
N LEU A 5 -16.70 -34.27 -54.27
CA LEU A 5 -17.17 -32.92 -53.93
C LEU A 5 -17.47 -32.08 -55.18
N PRO A 6 -18.38 -31.09 -55.04
CA PRO A 6 -18.17 -29.79 -55.64
C PRO A 6 -18.21 -28.63 -54.62
N LYS A 7 -17.44 -27.60 -54.97
CA LYS A 7 -17.28 -26.30 -54.30
C LYS A 7 -18.50 -25.42 -54.52
N HIS A 8 -18.83 -24.57 -53.54
CA HIS A 8 -19.43 -23.26 -53.79
C HIS A 8 -18.74 -22.19 -52.93
N THR A 9 -18.37 -21.11 -53.61
CA THR A 9 -17.66 -19.92 -53.16
C THR A 9 -18.61 -18.80 -52.74
N THR A 10 -18.03 -17.84 -52.01
CA THR A 10 -18.43 -16.42 -51.81
C THR A 10 -19.27 -16.05 -50.58
N MET A 11 -18.65 -15.36 -49.63
CA MET A 11 -18.84 -13.93 -49.29
C MET A 11 -18.37 -13.66 -47.85
N SER A 12 -17.33 -12.83 -47.71
CA SER A 12 -17.09 -11.99 -46.52
C SER A 12 -18.02 -10.77 -46.64
N PRO A 13 -18.64 -10.29 -45.54
CA PRO A 13 -18.07 -9.12 -44.86
C PRO A 13 -18.35 -9.02 -43.34
N HIS A 14 -17.65 -8.05 -42.71
CA HIS A 14 -17.89 -7.46 -41.37
C HIS A 14 -17.22 -8.21 -40.20
N LEU A 15 -15.98 -7.86 -39.83
CA LEU A 15 -15.62 -6.70 -39.00
C LEU A 15 -16.38 -6.70 -37.65
N THR A 16 -16.05 -7.63 -36.75
CA THR A 16 -16.54 -7.57 -35.37
C THR A 16 -15.65 -6.64 -34.55
N LEU A 17 -16.30 -5.58 -34.08
CA LEU A 17 -15.75 -4.45 -33.36
C LEU A 17 -15.17 -4.86 -31.99
N LEU A 18 -14.02 -4.23 -31.71
CA LEU A 18 -13.31 -4.11 -30.45
C LEU A 18 -14.22 -3.74 -29.26
N GLY A 19 -14.02 -4.39 -28.12
CA GLY A 19 -14.56 -4.00 -26.82
C GLY A 19 -13.50 -4.13 -25.74
N LEU A 20 -12.37 -3.44 -25.88
CA LEU A 20 -11.46 -3.22 -24.74
C LEU A 20 -12.12 -2.17 -23.83
N VAL A 21 -12.70 -2.62 -22.72
CA VAL A 21 -13.06 -1.74 -21.61
C VAL A 21 -11.77 -1.39 -20.88
N LEU A 22 -11.09 -0.32 -21.30
CA LEU A 22 -10.09 0.33 -20.47
C LEU A 22 -10.83 1.18 -19.44
N ALA A 23 -11.16 0.60 -18.29
CA ALA A 23 -11.59 1.37 -17.13
C ALA A 23 -10.36 2.04 -16.51
N ALA A 24 -9.90 3.14 -17.11
CA ALA A 24 -9.03 4.07 -16.42
C ALA A 24 -9.89 4.80 -15.38
N GLY A 25 -9.89 4.29 -14.15
CA GLY A 25 -10.47 5.01 -13.02
C GLY A 25 -9.71 6.31 -12.85
N LEU A 26 -10.35 7.46 -13.09
CA LEU A 26 -9.85 8.73 -12.58
C LEU A 26 -9.94 8.62 -11.05
N ALA A 27 -8.80 8.40 -10.39
CA ALA A 27 -8.66 8.64 -8.98
C ALA A 27 -8.98 10.12 -8.74
N THR A 28 -10.18 10.41 -8.24
CA THR A 28 -10.53 11.76 -7.82
C THR A 28 -9.70 12.11 -6.61
N ALA A 29 -8.90 13.18 -6.72
CA ALA A 29 -8.17 13.74 -5.59
C ALA A 29 -9.11 13.93 -4.39
N LEU A 30 -8.61 13.59 -3.20
CA LEU A 30 -9.30 13.77 -1.93
C LEU A 30 -9.83 15.22 -1.83
N LYS A 31 -11.07 15.43 -1.37
CA LYS A 31 -11.61 16.79 -1.16
C LYS A 31 -11.43 17.24 0.28
N LYS A 32 -11.36 18.56 0.48
CA LYS A 32 -11.22 19.13 1.82
C LYS A 32 -12.31 18.63 2.76
N GLY A 33 -11.92 18.12 3.92
CA GLY A 33 -12.82 17.55 4.92
C GLY A 33 -13.25 16.11 4.65
N GLU A 34 -12.87 15.50 3.52
CA GLU A 34 -13.00 14.06 3.34
C GLU A 34 -11.94 13.33 4.16
N VAL A 35 -12.35 12.21 4.74
CA VAL A 35 -11.47 11.29 5.46
C VAL A 35 -11.08 10.19 4.48
N LEU A 36 -9.81 10.14 4.11
CA LEU A 36 -9.24 9.03 3.36
C LEU A 36 -8.97 7.88 4.30
N ASP A 37 -9.63 6.75 4.07
CA ASP A 37 -9.32 5.50 4.75
C ASP A 37 -8.13 4.83 4.06
N MET A 38 -7.04 4.63 4.80
CA MET A 38 -5.77 4.09 4.30
C MET A 38 -5.51 2.68 4.85
N THR A 39 -6.59 1.94 5.11
CA THR A 39 -6.55 0.63 5.75
C THR A 39 -7.30 -0.38 4.91
N TYR A 40 -6.70 -1.54 4.65
CA TYR A 40 -7.42 -2.64 4.03
C TYR A 40 -8.44 -3.24 5.00
N LYS A 41 -9.51 -3.82 4.44
CA LYS A 41 -10.43 -4.61 5.25
C LYS A 41 -9.66 -5.74 5.93
N TYR A 42 -10.01 -5.98 7.19
CA TYR A 42 -9.41 -7.01 8.03
C TYR A 42 -10.34 -8.23 8.10
N ASP A 43 -10.08 -9.23 7.28
CA ASP A 43 -10.84 -10.48 7.21
C ASP A 43 -9.98 -11.67 6.76
N ASN A 44 -10.58 -12.86 6.70
CA ASN A 44 -9.87 -14.11 6.37
C ASN A 44 -9.98 -14.50 4.90
N VAL A 45 -10.50 -13.61 4.05
CA VAL A 45 -10.75 -13.90 2.62
C VAL A 45 -9.87 -13.04 1.73
N THR A 46 -9.70 -11.77 2.10
CA THR A 46 -9.08 -10.74 1.26
C THR A 46 -7.82 -10.16 1.87
N THR A 47 -7.62 -10.31 3.18
CA THR A 47 -6.41 -9.81 3.84
C THR A 47 -5.25 -10.76 3.60
N LEU A 48 -4.16 -10.23 3.04
CA LEU A 48 -2.92 -10.98 2.91
C LEU A 48 -2.16 -10.95 4.25
N GLY A 49 -1.68 -12.11 4.66
CA GLY A 49 -0.74 -12.29 5.75
C GLY A 49 0.65 -12.64 5.22
N TRP A 50 1.66 -12.32 6.04
CA TRP A 50 3.05 -12.71 5.80
C TRP A 50 3.16 -14.23 5.52
N PRO A 51 4.00 -14.69 4.57
CA PRO A 51 4.24 -16.12 4.39
C PRO A 51 4.61 -16.82 5.71
N GLY A 52 3.97 -17.95 6.01
CA GLY A 52 4.13 -18.68 7.26
C GLY A 52 3.31 -18.15 8.46
N SER A 53 2.61 -17.02 8.33
CA SER A 53 1.78 -16.47 9.41
C SER A 53 0.46 -17.23 9.59
N THR A 54 -0.08 -17.18 10.81
CA THR A 54 -1.43 -17.72 11.07
C THR A 54 -2.48 -16.76 10.50
N PRO A 55 -3.52 -17.28 9.81
CA PRO A 55 -4.55 -16.45 9.22
C PRO A 55 -5.42 -15.79 10.29
N PHE A 56 -6.09 -14.69 9.94
CA PHE A 56 -7.17 -14.14 10.74
C PHE A 56 -8.30 -15.15 10.90
N GLU A 57 -8.83 -15.27 12.11
CA GLU A 57 -10.01 -16.08 12.41
C GLU A 57 -11.09 -15.24 13.07
N LEU A 58 -12.33 -15.35 12.57
CA LEU A 58 -13.51 -14.76 13.19
C LEU A 58 -14.50 -15.85 13.58
N THR A 59 -14.70 -16.04 14.88
CA THR A 59 -15.71 -16.95 15.43
C THR A 59 -16.97 -16.15 15.79
N ILE A 60 -18.10 -16.47 15.17
CA ILE A 60 -19.40 -15.88 15.54
C ILE A 60 -19.84 -16.49 16.87
N LEU A 61 -20.03 -15.65 17.90
CA LEU A 61 -20.51 -16.09 19.22
C LEU A 61 -22.05 -16.00 19.30
N GLN A 62 -22.61 -14.90 18.80
CA GLN A 62 -24.03 -14.63 18.75
C GLN A 62 -24.29 -13.72 17.54
N ARG A 63 -25.34 -14.01 16.75
CA ARG A 63 -25.79 -13.14 15.65
C ARG A 63 -27.27 -13.36 15.38
N GLY A 64 -28.11 -12.62 16.11
CA GLY A 64 -29.56 -12.75 16.00
C GLY A 64 -30.31 -12.42 17.30
N PRO A 65 -31.63 -12.64 17.33
CA PRO A 65 -32.46 -12.40 18.51
C PRO A 65 -32.06 -13.27 19.69
N THR A 66 -32.28 -12.76 20.90
CA THR A 66 -32.13 -13.50 22.17
C THR A 66 -33.39 -13.33 23.01
N PRO A 67 -33.60 -14.11 24.09
CA PRO A 67 -34.74 -13.90 24.98
C PRO A 67 -34.81 -12.50 25.61
N SER A 68 -33.68 -11.78 25.72
CA SER A 68 -33.60 -10.47 26.38
C SER A 68 -33.54 -9.27 25.42
N THR A 69 -33.22 -9.48 24.14
CA THR A 69 -33.14 -8.40 23.14
C THR A 69 -33.56 -8.89 21.76
N PRO A 70 -34.28 -8.06 20.98
CA PRO A 70 -34.64 -8.39 19.60
C PRO A 70 -33.42 -8.66 18.70
N TRP A 71 -32.23 -8.18 19.10
CA TRP A 71 -30.99 -8.45 18.38
C TRP A 71 -29.78 -8.35 19.31
N LEU A 72 -28.87 -9.31 19.18
CA LEU A 72 -27.53 -9.25 19.77
C LEU A 72 -26.53 -9.81 18.76
N GLU A 73 -25.38 -9.15 18.66
CA GLU A 73 -24.26 -9.59 17.85
C GLU A 73 -22.95 -9.51 18.63
N GLY A 74 -22.16 -10.58 18.54
CA GLY A 74 -20.85 -10.68 19.17
C GLY A 74 -20.00 -11.72 18.46
N ASN A 75 -18.71 -11.41 18.29
CA ASN A 75 -17.75 -12.30 17.67
C ASN A 75 -16.48 -12.34 18.53
N LYS A 76 -15.75 -13.46 18.49
CA LYS A 76 -14.37 -13.58 18.96
C LYS A 76 -13.47 -13.57 17.73
N PHE A 77 -12.29 -12.98 17.81
CA PHE A 77 -11.29 -13.09 16.75
C PHE A 77 -9.92 -13.54 17.29
N CYS A 78 -9.08 -14.05 16.39
CA CYS A 78 -7.67 -14.39 16.64
C CYS A 78 -6.85 -13.92 15.42
N THR A 79 -5.67 -13.36 15.67
CA THR A 79 -4.77 -12.90 14.61
C THR A 79 -3.37 -12.63 15.15
N ALA A 80 -2.38 -12.61 14.26
CA ALA A 80 -1.04 -12.12 14.57
C ALA A 80 -1.04 -10.59 14.69
N GLU A 81 -0.11 -10.03 15.48
CA GLU A 81 0.06 -8.57 15.59
C GLU A 81 0.36 -7.93 14.22
N HIS A 82 1.12 -8.65 13.39
CA HIS A 82 1.65 -8.23 12.10
C HIS A 82 0.89 -8.88 10.94
N PHE A 83 -0.40 -8.56 10.84
CA PHE A 83 -1.29 -9.11 9.81
C PHE A 83 -2.12 -7.99 9.19
N GLY A 84 -2.30 -8.01 7.86
CA GLY A 84 -3.01 -6.94 7.15
C GLY A 84 -2.32 -5.59 7.27
N THR A 85 -3.09 -4.50 7.20
CA THR A 85 -2.59 -3.17 7.57
C THR A 85 -2.32 -3.13 9.08
N HIS A 86 -1.06 -3.04 9.46
CA HIS A 86 -0.60 -3.11 10.85
C HIS A 86 0.48 -2.08 11.15
N MET A 87 0.77 -1.90 12.44
CA MET A 87 1.85 -1.06 12.94
C MET A 87 2.91 -1.91 13.61
N ASP A 88 4.17 -1.65 13.27
CA ASP A 88 5.34 -2.16 13.98
C ASP A 88 5.71 -1.18 15.09
N ALA A 89 5.57 -1.61 16.34
CA ALA A 89 6.07 -0.82 17.44
C ALA A 89 7.62 -0.92 17.49
N PRO A 90 8.31 0.11 18.00
CA PRO A 90 9.77 0.09 18.14
C PRO A 90 10.36 -1.18 18.79
N ALA A 91 9.65 -1.79 19.75
CA ALA A 91 10.06 -3.04 20.39
C ALA A 91 10.11 -4.25 19.45
N HIS A 92 9.50 -4.19 18.26
CA HIS A 92 9.48 -5.27 17.28
C HIS A 92 10.89 -5.66 16.82
N ALA A 93 11.76 -4.69 16.54
CA ALA A 93 13.16 -4.93 16.16
C ALA A 93 14.19 -4.30 17.11
N ALA A 94 13.78 -3.54 18.14
CA ALA A 94 14.71 -2.88 19.03
C ALA A 94 14.38 -3.09 20.52
N LYS A 95 15.24 -3.86 21.21
CA LYS A 95 15.07 -4.20 22.63
C LYS A 95 15.02 -2.95 23.51
N GLY A 96 14.01 -2.89 24.38
CA GLY A 96 13.84 -1.81 25.37
C GLY A 96 13.24 -0.53 24.79
N LYS A 97 12.82 -0.53 23.53
CA LYS A 97 12.07 0.56 22.91
C LYS A 97 10.56 0.41 23.15
N TRP A 98 9.79 1.37 22.67
CA TRP A 98 8.33 1.39 22.90
C TRP A 98 7.64 0.16 22.31
N ARG A 99 6.84 -0.48 23.14
CA ARG A 99 5.79 -1.40 22.72
C ARG A 99 4.57 -0.63 22.25
N VAL A 100 3.64 -1.28 21.55
CA VAL A 100 2.53 -0.59 20.89
C VAL A 100 1.66 0.21 21.89
N ASP A 101 1.49 -0.29 23.12
CA ASP A 101 0.76 0.40 24.19
C ASP A 101 1.51 1.57 24.84
N GLN A 102 2.81 1.67 24.57
CA GLN A 102 3.73 2.66 25.14
C GLN A 102 4.03 3.82 24.19
N ILE A 103 3.69 3.70 22.90
CA ILE A 103 3.85 4.78 21.93
C ILE A 103 3.03 6.00 22.41
N PRO A 104 3.64 7.18 22.60
CA PRO A 104 2.90 8.34 23.04
C PRO A 104 1.82 8.71 22.02
N ALA A 105 0.58 8.94 22.47
CA ALA A 105 -0.54 9.19 21.56
C ALA A 105 -0.33 10.40 20.62
N ARG A 106 0.47 11.38 21.03
CA ARG A 106 0.86 12.54 20.19
C ARG A 106 1.67 12.15 18.95
N ASN A 107 2.36 11.01 18.98
CA ASN A 107 3.17 10.49 17.87
C ASN A 107 2.32 9.72 16.85
N LEU A 108 1.10 9.30 17.23
CA LEU A 108 0.16 8.58 16.37
C LEU A 108 -0.62 9.52 15.44
N VAL A 109 -0.41 10.83 15.55
CA VAL A 109 -1.09 11.86 14.75
C VAL A 109 -0.06 12.89 14.30
N GLY A 110 -0.02 13.19 13.01
CA GLY A 110 0.96 14.14 12.48
C GLY A 110 0.69 14.56 11.04
N PRO A 111 1.47 15.51 10.51
CA PRO A 111 1.46 15.85 9.09
C PRO A 111 1.70 14.59 8.25
N ALA A 112 0.85 14.34 7.26
CA ALA A 112 1.05 13.25 6.31
C ALA A 112 1.96 13.72 5.17
N VAL A 113 2.99 12.94 4.88
CA VAL A 113 3.92 13.17 3.76
C VAL A 113 3.89 11.97 2.85
N ARG A 114 3.70 12.16 1.54
CA ARG A 114 3.79 11.08 0.56
C ARG A 114 5.04 11.21 -0.30
N VAL A 115 5.92 10.20 -0.25
CA VAL A 115 7.08 10.07 -1.14
C VAL A 115 6.75 9.06 -2.23
N ASP A 116 6.63 9.54 -3.47
CA ASP A 116 6.22 8.71 -4.61
C ASP A 116 7.43 8.13 -5.36
N VAL A 117 7.56 6.82 -5.32
CA VAL A 117 8.54 6.03 -6.08
C VAL A 117 7.86 5.01 -7.01
N SER A 118 6.55 5.14 -7.22
CA SER A 118 5.73 4.14 -7.91
C SER A 118 6.21 3.85 -9.34
N ALA A 119 6.62 4.87 -10.08
CA ALA A 119 7.16 4.68 -11.43
C ALA A 119 8.47 3.87 -11.45
N LYS A 120 9.30 3.98 -10.40
CA LYS A 120 10.55 3.23 -10.27
C LYS A 120 10.29 1.79 -9.82
N ALA A 121 9.37 1.61 -8.86
CA ALA A 121 8.89 0.29 -8.43
C ALA A 121 8.18 -0.49 -9.54
N ALA A 122 7.44 0.19 -10.43
CA ALA A 122 6.83 -0.44 -11.60
C ALA A 122 7.87 -0.94 -12.61
N ALA A 123 9.05 -0.31 -12.68
CA ALA A 123 10.15 -0.71 -13.55
C ALA A 123 11.05 -1.79 -12.90
N ASN A 124 11.04 -1.89 -11.58
CA ASN A 124 11.81 -2.85 -10.81
C ASN A 124 11.04 -3.25 -9.55
N ALA A 125 10.55 -4.48 -9.51
CA ALA A 125 9.83 -5.02 -8.36
C ALA A 125 10.65 -4.98 -7.06
N ASP A 126 11.98 -5.01 -7.16
CA ASP A 126 12.89 -4.94 -6.01
C ASP A 126 13.46 -3.52 -5.80
N TYR A 127 12.76 -2.48 -6.30
CA TYR A 127 13.21 -1.11 -6.10
C TYR A 127 13.23 -0.75 -4.62
N GLN A 128 14.32 -0.13 -4.19
CA GLN A 128 14.46 0.40 -2.84
C GLN A 128 14.52 1.93 -2.89
N LEU A 129 13.65 2.59 -2.13
CA LEU A 129 13.71 4.03 -1.90
C LEU A 129 15.14 4.40 -1.47
N SER A 130 15.71 5.41 -2.13
CA SER A 130 17.08 5.86 -1.94
C SER A 130 17.16 7.22 -1.22
N PRO A 131 18.31 7.58 -0.62
CA PRO A 131 18.53 8.94 -0.11
C PRO A 131 18.35 10.04 -1.17
N ALA A 132 18.63 9.73 -2.45
CA ALA A 132 18.44 10.67 -3.54
C ALA A 132 16.95 10.97 -3.76
N ASP A 133 16.07 9.97 -3.69
CA ASP A 133 14.62 10.17 -3.77
C ASP A 133 14.11 11.13 -2.68
N LEU A 134 14.61 10.97 -1.46
CA LEU A 134 14.25 11.81 -0.32
C LEU A 134 14.78 13.23 -0.49
N THR A 135 16.02 13.38 -0.99
CA THR A 135 16.63 14.69 -1.25
C THR A 135 15.90 15.43 -2.38
N ASP A 136 15.51 14.72 -3.44
CA ASP A 136 14.73 15.26 -4.55
C ASP A 136 13.34 15.68 -4.06
N TRP A 137 12.70 14.86 -3.22
CA TRP A 137 11.41 15.18 -2.61
C TRP A 137 11.49 16.45 -1.76
N VAL A 138 12.50 16.58 -0.89
CA VAL A 138 12.69 17.78 -0.06
C VAL A 138 12.98 19.01 -0.93
N SER A 139 13.76 18.85 -2.00
CA SER A 139 14.04 19.95 -2.93
C SER A 139 12.78 20.47 -3.63
N ALA A 140 11.82 19.58 -3.92
CA ALA A 140 10.58 19.93 -4.60
C ALA A 140 9.48 20.44 -3.66
N ASN A 141 9.43 19.96 -2.41
CA ASN A 141 8.29 20.16 -1.50
C ASN A 141 8.63 20.93 -0.22
N GLY A 142 9.91 21.20 0.04
CA GLY A 142 10.40 21.73 1.31
C GLY A 142 10.73 20.63 2.33
N PRO A 143 11.17 21.03 3.53
CA PRO A 143 11.56 20.07 4.57
C PRO A 143 10.37 19.21 5.01
N ILE A 144 10.66 17.95 5.34
CA ILE A 144 9.69 17.05 5.99
C ILE A 144 9.40 17.62 7.39
N PRO A 145 8.13 17.90 7.73
CA PRO A 145 7.79 18.48 9.03
C PRO A 145 8.13 17.56 10.21
N ASP A 146 8.47 18.16 11.36
CA ASP A 146 8.63 17.42 12.61
C ASP A 146 7.33 16.71 13.00
N GLY A 147 7.45 15.47 13.49
CA GLY A 147 6.31 14.64 13.85
C GLY A 147 5.51 14.09 12.66
N ALA A 148 6.00 14.25 11.43
CA ALA A 148 5.30 13.72 10.26
C ALA A 148 5.15 12.20 10.29
N LEU A 149 4.06 11.72 9.70
CA LEU A 149 3.87 10.33 9.29
C LEU A 149 4.17 10.28 7.79
N LEU A 150 5.31 9.67 7.45
CA LEU A 150 5.80 9.60 6.08
C LEU A 150 5.33 8.29 5.45
N PHE A 151 4.69 8.37 4.29
CA PHE A 151 4.19 7.24 3.52
C PHE A 151 4.98 7.12 2.22
N VAL A 152 5.68 6.00 2.05
CA VAL A 152 6.33 5.63 0.80
C VAL A 152 5.30 4.99 -0.11
N TYR A 153 5.04 5.63 -1.25
CA TYR A 153 4.11 5.13 -2.25
C TYR A 153 4.87 4.42 -3.36
N THR A 154 4.66 3.11 -3.46
CA THR A 154 5.29 2.22 -4.44
C THR A 154 4.32 1.76 -5.52
N GLY A 155 3.01 1.90 -5.30
CA GLY A 155 1.96 1.41 -6.20
C GLY A 155 1.56 -0.05 -5.92
N TYR A 156 2.21 -0.75 -4.99
CA TYR A 156 1.97 -2.17 -4.72
C TYR A 156 0.60 -2.47 -4.11
N GLY A 157 -0.08 -1.47 -3.58
CA GLY A 157 -1.48 -1.62 -3.16
C GLY A 157 -2.40 -2.13 -4.28
N ALA A 158 -2.08 -1.88 -5.56
CA ALA A 158 -2.82 -2.42 -6.70
C ALA A 158 -2.79 -3.97 -6.80
N HIS A 159 -1.83 -4.61 -6.14
CA HIS A 159 -1.67 -6.06 -6.13
C HIS A 159 -2.29 -6.74 -4.89
N TRP A 160 -2.85 -5.98 -3.95
CA TRP A 160 -3.33 -6.48 -2.65
C TRP A 160 -4.24 -7.72 -2.72
N THR A 161 -5.09 -7.84 -3.74
CA THR A 161 -6.01 -8.99 -3.89
C THR A 161 -5.39 -10.18 -4.63
N ASN A 162 -4.10 -10.13 -4.96
CA ASN A 162 -3.40 -11.16 -5.71
C ASN A 162 -2.05 -11.46 -5.04
N ARG A 163 -2.02 -12.53 -4.22
CA ARG A 163 -0.84 -12.96 -3.45
C ARG A 163 0.43 -13.04 -4.30
N LEU A 164 0.37 -13.72 -5.45
CA LEU A 164 1.53 -13.89 -6.32
C LEU A 164 2.04 -12.54 -6.84
N ALA A 165 1.14 -11.64 -7.24
CA ALA A 165 1.54 -10.31 -7.70
C ALA A 165 2.05 -9.41 -6.55
N TYR A 166 1.51 -9.58 -5.34
CA TYR A 166 1.85 -8.76 -4.18
C TYR A 166 3.21 -9.13 -3.57
N TYR A 167 3.49 -10.43 -3.46
CA TYR A 167 4.72 -10.94 -2.84
C TYR A 167 5.79 -11.37 -3.85
N GLY A 168 5.46 -11.52 -5.13
CA GLY A 168 6.31 -12.24 -6.09
C GLY A 168 6.40 -13.75 -5.80
N TYR A 169 5.65 -14.23 -4.81
CA TYR A 169 5.70 -15.59 -4.29
C TYR A 169 4.29 -16.10 -3.99
N ALA A 170 3.96 -17.30 -4.48
CA ALA A 170 2.64 -17.89 -4.29
C ALA A 170 2.51 -18.72 -2.99
N GLY A 171 3.63 -19.15 -2.41
CA GLY A 171 3.63 -20.02 -1.23
C GLY A 171 3.08 -19.33 0.01
N GLU A 172 2.56 -20.13 0.93
CA GLU A 172 2.08 -19.73 2.26
C GLU A 172 3.01 -20.22 3.37
N ASP A 173 4.10 -20.88 2.98
CA ASP A 173 5.13 -21.50 3.80
C ASP A 173 6.37 -20.59 3.91
N ASP A 174 7.51 -21.19 4.26
CA ASP A 174 8.78 -20.48 4.40
C ASP A 174 9.16 -19.81 3.07
N TYR A 175 9.40 -18.50 3.15
CA TYR A 175 9.73 -17.66 2.00
C TYR A 175 11.23 -17.63 1.72
N LEU A 176 12.04 -18.42 2.42
CA LEU A 176 13.46 -18.59 2.16
C LEU A 176 13.73 -19.83 1.30
N ASP A 177 14.71 -19.73 0.40
CA ASP A 177 15.24 -20.88 -0.32
C ASP A 177 16.17 -21.72 0.56
N ALA A 178 16.70 -22.81 0.00
CA ALA A 178 17.60 -23.72 0.72
C ALA A 178 18.93 -23.08 1.15
N ASP A 179 19.31 -21.97 0.53
CA ASP A 179 20.52 -21.20 0.84
C ASP A 179 20.22 -20.01 1.78
N GLY A 180 18.95 -19.83 2.17
CA GLY A 180 18.50 -18.75 3.06
C GLY A 180 18.21 -17.43 2.36
N ASN A 181 18.13 -17.40 1.02
CA ASN A 181 17.77 -16.19 0.28
C ASN A 181 16.25 -16.05 0.22
N SER A 182 15.77 -14.80 0.20
CA SER A 182 14.35 -14.52 0.07
C SER A 182 13.80 -14.83 -1.33
N LEU A 183 12.66 -15.50 -1.37
CA LEU A 183 11.85 -15.76 -2.56
C LEU A 183 10.87 -14.61 -2.89
N LEU A 184 10.83 -13.57 -2.06
CA LEU A 184 9.88 -12.46 -2.18
C LEU A 184 10.40 -11.36 -3.10
N HIS A 185 9.51 -10.77 -3.90
CA HIS A 185 9.80 -9.64 -4.78
C HIS A 185 8.73 -8.57 -4.63
N PHE A 186 9.10 -7.49 -3.96
CA PHE A 186 8.31 -6.27 -3.79
C PHE A 186 9.23 -5.13 -3.32
N PRO A 187 8.87 -3.87 -3.59
CA PRO A 187 9.72 -2.72 -3.32
C PRO A 187 9.70 -2.39 -1.84
N GLY A 188 10.74 -1.67 -1.41
CA GLY A 188 10.85 -1.25 -0.03
C GLY A 188 11.71 0.00 0.12
N ILE A 189 12.23 0.19 1.31
CA ILE A 189 13.15 1.25 1.69
C ILE A 189 14.55 0.65 1.73
N SER A 190 15.56 1.40 1.29
CA SER A 190 16.95 1.00 1.51
C SER A 190 17.39 1.37 2.92
N GLU A 191 18.30 0.60 3.51
CA GLU A 191 18.95 0.94 4.80
C GLU A 191 19.53 2.37 4.79
N ALA A 192 20.11 2.77 3.66
CA ALA A 192 20.66 4.12 3.47
C ALA A 192 19.56 5.21 3.54
N ALA A 193 18.38 4.96 2.94
CA ALA A 193 17.26 5.89 3.03
C ALA A 193 16.65 5.94 4.44
N ALA A 194 16.53 4.80 5.12
CA ALA A 194 16.12 4.74 6.52
C ALA A 194 17.07 5.54 7.42
N THR A 195 18.38 5.38 7.22
CA THR A 195 19.42 6.13 7.95
C THR A 195 19.34 7.63 7.64
N TRP A 196 19.07 7.99 6.39
CA TRP A 196 18.85 9.37 6.00
C TRP A 196 17.64 9.97 6.73
N LEU A 197 16.51 9.26 6.81
CA LEU A 197 15.31 9.72 7.52
C LEU A 197 15.62 9.99 9.00
N VAL A 198 16.28 9.05 9.67
CA VAL A 198 16.73 9.19 11.06
C VAL A 198 17.63 10.42 11.25
N SER A 199 18.56 10.64 10.32
CA SER A 199 19.60 11.67 10.48
C SER A 199 19.13 13.08 10.12
N ASN A 200 18.09 13.21 9.29
CA ASN A 200 17.70 14.49 8.68
C ASN A 200 16.28 14.93 9.03
N THR A 201 15.50 14.10 9.74
CA THR A 201 14.10 14.38 10.03
C THR A 201 13.73 14.00 11.46
N GLN A 202 12.55 14.42 11.91
CA GLN A 202 11.95 13.99 13.17
C GLN A 202 10.59 13.33 12.91
N VAL A 203 10.50 12.48 11.88
CA VAL A 203 9.28 11.70 11.61
C VAL A 203 8.91 10.85 12.82
N SER A 204 7.61 10.71 13.09
CA SER A 204 7.13 9.83 14.16
C SER A 204 6.93 8.39 13.68
N GLY A 205 6.60 8.21 12.40
CA GLY A 205 6.42 6.90 11.81
C GLY A 205 6.61 6.91 10.30
N VAL A 206 6.95 5.74 9.77
CA VAL A 206 7.15 5.49 8.34
C VAL A 206 6.20 4.38 7.91
N GLY A 207 5.40 4.64 6.88
CA GLY A 207 4.48 3.69 6.29
C GLY A 207 4.81 3.36 4.85
N ILE A 208 4.42 2.18 4.39
CA ILE A 208 4.60 1.73 3.01
C ILE A 208 3.38 0.93 2.52
N ASP A 209 3.06 1.02 1.23
CA ASP A 209 1.97 0.28 0.60
C ASP A 209 2.35 -1.12 0.10
N SER A 210 3.58 -1.57 0.37
CA SER A 210 4.07 -2.93 0.13
C SER A 210 4.04 -3.77 1.42
N ALA A 211 4.48 -5.02 1.29
CA ALA A 211 4.35 -6.04 2.32
C ALA A 211 5.26 -5.88 3.54
N SER A 212 6.36 -5.12 3.41
CA SER A 212 7.33 -4.87 4.47
C SER A 212 8.04 -3.53 4.23
N LEU A 213 8.58 -2.91 5.28
CA LEU A 213 9.38 -1.67 5.17
C LEU A 213 10.59 -1.82 4.25
N GLU A 214 11.29 -2.96 4.28
CA GLU A 214 12.36 -3.28 3.33
C GLU A 214 11.85 -4.13 2.16
N SER A 215 12.63 -4.18 1.07
CA SER A 215 12.22 -4.93 -0.12
C SER A 215 12.13 -6.43 0.14
N GLY A 216 11.37 -7.15 -0.68
CA GLY A 216 11.27 -8.61 -0.62
C GLY A 216 12.62 -9.32 -0.68
N GLN A 217 13.61 -8.75 -1.37
CA GLN A 217 14.97 -9.30 -1.45
C GLN A 217 15.89 -8.97 -0.26
N SER A 218 15.42 -8.17 0.70
CA SER A 218 16.21 -7.71 1.87
C SER A 218 15.67 -8.24 3.21
N GLN A 219 15.00 -9.38 3.18
CA GLN A 219 14.27 -9.94 4.33
C GLN A 219 15.14 -10.81 5.26
N VAL A 220 16.46 -10.80 5.08
CA VAL A 220 17.40 -11.64 5.83
C VAL A 220 17.98 -10.90 7.05
N ASP A 221 18.18 -9.58 6.95
CA ASP A 221 18.84 -8.77 7.98
C ASP A 221 17.90 -7.79 8.71
N PHE A 222 16.70 -7.52 8.19
CA PHE A 222 15.72 -6.59 8.77
C PHE A 222 16.33 -5.21 9.08
N ALA A 223 17.27 -4.77 8.25
CA ALA A 223 18.09 -3.60 8.51
C ALA A 223 17.26 -2.30 8.57
N VAL A 224 16.18 -2.19 7.78
CA VAL A 224 15.32 -1.00 7.80
C VAL A 224 14.55 -0.93 9.10
N HIS A 225 13.96 -2.04 9.53
CA HIS A 225 13.29 -2.12 10.84
C HIS A 225 14.27 -1.76 11.95
N GLU A 226 15.48 -2.33 11.98
CA GLU A 226 16.45 -2.01 13.03
C GLU A 226 16.77 -0.51 13.04
N VAL A 227 17.06 0.09 11.88
CA VAL A 227 17.43 1.51 11.77
C VAL A 227 16.33 2.43 12.27
N LEU A 228 15.08 2.20 11.88
CA LEU A 228 13.95 3.07 12.27
C LEU A 228 13.49 2.80 13.71
N LEU A 229 13.26 1.53 14.04
CA LEU A 229 12.63 1.14 15.29
C LEU A 229 13.55 1.42 16.49
N LYS A 230 14.89 1.34 16.34
CA LYS A 230 15.81 1.74 17.41
C LYS A 230 15.75 3.22 17.76
N GLU A 231 15.25 4.07 16.87
CA GLU A 231 15.07 5.50 17.14
C GLU A 231 13.63 5.85 17.58
N ASN A 232 12.84 4.83 17.94
CA ASN A 232 11.43 4.96 18.29
C ASN A 232 10.53 5.54 17.18
N ILE A 233 10.94 5.37 15.91
CA ILE A 233 10.11 5.66 14.75
C ILE A 233 9.33 4.38 14.43
N PHE A 234 8.00 4.39 14.52
CA PHE A 234 7.20 3.17 14.28
C PHE A 234 7.01 2.90 12.78
N GLY A 235 6.84 1.62 12.43
CA GLY A 235 6.53 1.16 11.07
C GLY A 235 5.04 1.03 10.82
N MET A 236 4.61 1.15 9.56
CA MET A 236 3.26 0.80 9.10
C MET A 236 3.35 0.10 7.75
N GLU A 237 2.82 -1.11 7.66
CA GLU A 237 2.93 -1.93 6.46
C GLU A 237 1.55 -2.20 5.86
N ASN A 238 1.52 -2.56 4.57
CA ASN A 238 0.27 -2.81 3.84
C ASN A 238 -0.70 -1.62 3.93
N VAL A 239 -0.19 -0.38 3.80
CA VAL A 239 -1.01 0.83 3.86
C VAL A 239 -1.83 0.93 2.57
N ALA A 240 -3.16 1.06 2.70
CA ALA A 240 -4.06 1.15 1.55
C ALA A 240 -4.16 2.58 1.01
N ASN A 241 -4.56 2.70 -0.26
CA ASN A 241 -4.99 3.96 -0.88
C ASN A 241 -3.97 5.13 -0.78
N VAL A 242 -2.66 4.83 -0.71
CA VAL A 242 -1.61 5.87 -0.64
C VAL A 242 -1.55 6.68 -1.95
N ASP A 243 -2.04 6.12 -3.06
CA ASP A 243 -2.23 6.80 -4.35
C ASP A 243 -3.19 8.01 -4.24
N LEU A 244 -4.13 7.97 -3.30
CA LEU A 244 -5.11 9.03 -3.05
C LEU A 244 -4.63 10.09 -2.04
N LEU A 245 -3.55 9.83 -1.30
CA LEU A 245 -2.97 10.78 -0.35
C LEU A 245 -2.23 11.90 -1.12
N PRO A 246 -2.44 13.20 -0.85
CA PRO A 246 -1.65 14.25 -1.47
C PRO A 246 -0.17 14.16 -1.04
N THR A 247 0.71 14.81 -1.80
CA THR A 247 2.14 14.89 -1.44
C THR A 247 2.36 15.51 -0.05
N THR A 248 1.62 16.58 0.27
CA THR A 248 1.60 17.30 1.55
C THR A 248 0.21 17.90 1.82
N GLY A 249 -0.01 18.48 3.00
CA GLY A 249 -1.25 19.23 3.32
C GLY A 249 -2.39 18.39 3.93
N ALA A 250 -2.11 17.13 4.26
CA ALA A 250 -3.00 16.27 5.03
C ALA A 250 -2.45 16.03 6.45
N THR A 251 -3.34 15.64 7.37
CA THR A 251 -2.98 15.11 8.69
C THR A 251 -3.39 13.65 8.74
N ALA A 252 -2.44 12.78 9.08
CA ALA A 252 -2.67 11.35 9.24
C ALA A 252 -2.85 10.97 10.71
N TYR A 253 -3.66 9.94 10.94
CA TYR A 253 -3.95 9.32 12.22
C TYR A 253 -3.69 7.82 12.05
N ALA A 254 -2.70 7.29 12.75
CA ALA A 254 -2.35 5.88 12.74
C ALA A 254 -2.65 5.28 14.12
N LEU A 255 -3.86 4.73 14.30
CA LEU A 255 -4.38 4.36 15.61
C LEU A 255 -4.40 2.83 15.76
N PRO A 256 -3.37 2.22 16.38
CA PRO A 256 -3.30 0.78 16.57
C PRO A 256 -4.18 0.32 17.74
N MET A 257 -4.47 -0.97 17.76
CA MET A 257 -4.97 -1.59 19.00
C MET A 257 -3.93 -1.41 20.11
N LYS A 258 -4.38 -0.94 21.29
CA LYS A 258 -3.50 -0.72 22.45
C LYS A 258 -3.21 -2.02 23.20
N ILE A 259 -2.54 -2.96 22.54
CA ILE A 259 -2.20 -4.29 23.08
C ILE A 259 -1.11 -4.15 24.13
N GLY A 260 -1.39 -4.56 25.36
CA GLY A 260 -0.41 -4.54 26.45
C GLY A 260 0.77 -5.47 26.14
N ASP A 261 1.98 -4.95 26.30
CA ASP A 261 3.24 -5.65 25.97
C ASP A 261 3.43 -6.00 24.47
N GLY A 262 2.58 -5.48 23.58
CA GLY A 262 2.57 -5.86 22.16
C GLY A 262 3.76 -5.33 21.35
N SER A 263 4.27 -6.13 20.42
CA SER A 263 5.33 -5.72 19.48
C SER A 263 4.77 -4.94 18.28
N GLY A 264 3.46 -5.01 18.07
CA GLY A 264 2.75 -4.27 17.04
C GLY A 264 1.26 -4.47 17.19
N GLY A 265 0.52 -4.26 16.11
CA GLY A 265 -0.89 -4.62 16.07
C GLY A 265 -1.63 -4.05 14.86
N PRO A 266 -2.86 -4.54 14.60
CA PRO A 266 -3.73 -3.96 13.59
C PRO A 266 -3.93 -2.46 13.83
N VAL A 267 -3.82 -1.67 12.77
CA VAL A 267 -3.90 -0.21 12.83
C VAL A 267 -4.98 0.31 11.88
N ARG A 268 -5.80 1.25 12.37
CA ARG A 268 -6.66 2.03 11.48
C ARG A 268 -5.94 3.33 11.12
N ILE A 269 -5.53 3.45 9.87
CA ILE A 269 -4.88 4.61 9.30
C ILE A 269 -5.92 5.42 8.53
N VAL A 270 -6.07 6.69 8.88
CA VAL A 270 -6.87 7.64 8.12
C VAL A 270 -6.11 8.94 7.90
N ALA A 271 -6.38 9.62 6.80
CA ALA A 271 -5.86 10.95 6.52
C ALA A 271 -6.99 11.94 6.26
N VAL A 272 -6.82 13.18 6.74
CA VAL A 272 -7.77 14.27 6.54
C VAL A 272 -7.05 15.42 5.86
N LEU A 273 -7.60 15.94 4.76
CA LEU A 273 -7.10 17.17 4.17
C LEU A 273 -7.36 18.35 5.09
N THR A 274 -6.28 18.94 5.60
CA THR A 274 -6.34 20.05 6.55
C THR A 274 -6.13 21.40 5.85
N GLU A 275 -5.45 21.42 4.71
CA GLU A 275 -5.28 22.61 3.87
C GLU A 275 -5.94 22.45 2.49
N ASN A 276 -6.14 23.57 1.78
CA ASN A 276 -6.45 23.47 0.35
C ASN A 276 -5.20 22.87 -0.30
N ALA A 277 -5.30 21.64 -0.82
CA ALA A 277 -4.27 21.11 -1.69
C ALA A 277 -4.07 22.13 -2.83
N ASP A 278 -2.88 22.74 -2.84
CA ASP A 278 -2.34 23.60 -3.88
C ASP A 278 -2.72 25.09 -3.86
N GLY A 279 -1.79 25.91 -3.34
CA GLY A 279 -1.50 27.25 -3.85
C GLY A 279 -0.74 27.24 -5.19
N GLY A 280 -0.57 26.08 -5.82
CA GLY A 280 0.04 25.91 -7.15
C GLY A 280 -1.04 25.57 -8.17
N SER A 281 -1.45 26.57 -8.96
CA SER A 281 -2.28 26.50 -10.17
C SER A 281 -3.11 25.23 -10.40
N ASN A 282 -4.42 25.43 -10.56
CA ASN A 282 -5.43 24.56 -11.16
C ASN A 282 -4.99 23.92 -12.52
N ARG A 283 -3.92 23.11 -12.52
CA ARG A 283 -3.48 22.30 -13.63
C ARG A 283 -4.06 20.93 -13.35
N LEU A 284 -5.27 20.72 -13.87
CA LEU A 284 -5.68 19.40 -14.31
C LEU A 284 -4.44 18.71 -14.90
N ARG A 285 -3.92 17.67 -14.23
CA ARG A 285 -3.06 16.70 -14.88
C ARG A 285 -3.96 16.00 -15.90
N VAL A 286 -4.11 16.62 -17.06
CA VAL A 286 -4.66 15.98 -18.23
C VAL A 286 -3.58 15.00 -18.66
N ASP A 287 -3.84 13.71 -18.45
CA ASP A 287 -2.99 12.65 -18.99
C ASP A 287 -2.96 12.80 -20.52
N TYR A 288 -1.86 13.32 -21.05
CA TYR A 288 -1.68 13.47 -22.51
C TYR A 288 -1.67 12.10 -23.21
N ALA A 289 -1.44 11.01 -22.48
CA ALA A 289 -1.59 9.64 -22.97
C ALA A 289 -3.05 9.31 -23.32
N ALA A 290 -4.03 9.80 -22.55
CA ALA A 290 -5.46 9.58 -22.83
C ALA A 290 -5.94 10.42 -24.03
N LEU A 291 -5.41 11.64 -24.20
CA LEU A 291 -5.72 12.49 -25.35
C LEU A 291 -5.11 11.99 -26.67
N LEU A 292 -3.95 11.32 -26.62
CA LEU A 292 -3.34 10.74 -27.82
C LEU A 292 -4.15 9.57 -28.38
N VAL A 293 -4.77 8.75 -27.52
CA VAL A 293 -5.62 7.63 -27.95
C VAL A 293 -6.95 8.10 -28.53
N VAL A 294 -7.53 9.17 -27.97
CA VAL A 294 -8.76 9.79 -28.52
C VAL A 294 -8.47 10.57 -29.81
N GLY A 295 -7.32 11.26 -29.90
CA GLY A 295 -6.93 12.02 -31.09
C GLY A 295 -6.58 11.16 -32.31
N ILE A 296 -5.92 10.01 -32.12
CA ILE A 296 -5.55 9.11 -33.22
C ILE A 296 -6.78 8.37 -33.78
N SER A 297 -7.78 8.02 -32.95
CA SER A 297 -9.02 7.40 -33.42
C SER A 297 -9.91 8.33 -34.27
N ILE A 298 -9.81 9.65 -34.08
CA ILE A 298 -10.57 10.63 -34.87
C ILE A 298 -9.89 10.89 -36.23
N ILE A 299 -8.56 10.88 -36.29
CA ILE A 299 -7.81 11.12 -37.54
C ILE A 299 -7.82 9.89 -38.47
N MET A 300 -7.84 8.66 -37.96
CA MET A 300 -7.95 7.46 -38.80
C MET A 300 -9.35 7.22 -39.39
N LYS A 301 -10.40 7.91 -38.92
CA LYS A 301 -11.76 7.87 -39.52
C LYS A 301 -11.99 8.94 -40.59
N ALA A 302 -11.04 9.85 -40.82
CA ALA A 302 -11.16 10.90 -41.83
C ALA A 302 -10.28 10.66 -43.08
N ILE A 303 -9.50 9.57 -43.13
CA ILE A 303 -8.56 9.26 -44.22
C ILE A 303 -8.82 7.88 -44.87
N LEU A 304 -9.94 7.21 -44.56
CA LEU A 304 -10.38 5.99 -45.23
C LEU A 304 -11.84 6.07 -45.69
#